data_AF-A0A2R4T3B6-F1
#
_entry.id   AF-A0A2R4T3B6-F1
#
_cell.length_a   1.000
_cell.length_b   1.000
_cell.length_c   1.000
_cell.angle_alpha   90.00
_cell.angle_beta   90.00
_cell.angle_gamma   90.00
#
_symmetry.space_group_name_H-M   'P 1'
#
loop_
_entity.id
_entity.type
_entity.pdbx_description
1 polymer ?
#
loop_
_entity_poly.entity_id
_entity_poly.type
_entity_poly.pdbx_seq_one_letter_code
_entity_poly.pdbx_strand_id
1 'polypeptide(L)'
;MEQGRELHLGIPRDEAFGAGGGTQQGQLGESVERRTDRFPRQAEIPFDVIHSPVGVKLLLDRPKVVALTHCSNVTGVVHPVEELIAEIRAACDATIVLDAAQSLPHQRISVRELDVDFMAFSMHKMLGPTGVGCLFGRSELLAALRPLTVGGGMVDWVDLDGSVDRRIPFKCWMGPVAGGAR
;
A
#
# COMPACT_ATOMS: atom_id res chain seq x y z
N MET A 1 -41.48 -12.41 -39.07
CA MET A 1 -40.78 -11.29 -38.42
C MET A 1 -40.54 -11.72 -36.99
N GLU A 2 -39.30 -12.08 -36.71
CA GLU A 2 -38.79 -12.61 -35.44
C GLU A 2 -38.42 -11.47 -34.48
N GLN A 3 -38.15 -11.87 -33.22
CA GLN A 3 -37.66 -11.13 -32.06
C GLN A 3 -38.77 -10.63 -31.11
N GLY A 4 -38.69 -10.81 -29.79
CA GLY A 4 -37.65 -11.40 -28.96
C GLY A 4 -38.09 -11.27 -27.50
N ARG A 5 -37.97 -12.36 -26.74
CA ARG A 5 -38.37 -12.52 -25.35
C ARG A 5 -37.40 -11.78 -24.42
N GLU A 6 -37.92 -10.99 -23.49
CA GLU A 6 -37.15 -10.53 -22.33
C GLU A 6 -37.51 -11.43 -21.13
N LEU A 7 -36.53 -12.23 -20.72
CA LEU A 7 -36.63 -13.18 -19.62
C LEU A 7 -36.42 -12.44 -18.30
N HIS A 8 -37.51 -12.19 -17.56
CA HIS A 8 -37.47 -11.95 -16.13
C HIS A 8 -37.01 -13.23 -15.41
N LEU A 9 -35.77 -13.25 -14.93
CA LEU A 9 -35.35 -14.16 -13.86
C LEU A 9 -35.31 -13.39 -12.54
N GLY A 10 -36.33 -13.58 -11.72
CA GLY A 10 -36.24 -13.33 -10.28
C GLY A 10 -35.55 -14.49 -9.55
N ILE A 11 -35.24 -14.24 -8.26
CA ILE A 11 -35.23 -15.13 -7.08
C ILE A 11 -34.16 -14.61 -6.08
N PRO A 12 -34.41 -14.52 -4.74
CA PRO A 12 -35.62 -14.12 -4.02
C PRO A 12 -35.31 -13.06 -2.92
N ARG A 13 -36.36 -12.46 -2.35
CA ARG A 13 -36.32 -11.85 -1.00
C ARG A 13 -37.05 -12.80 -0.05
N ASP A 14 -36.37 -13.27 0.98
CA ASP A 14 -36.90 -13.82 2.24
C ASP A 14 -35.91 -13.35 3.32
N GLU A 15 -36.25 -12.32 4.10
CA GLU A 15 -36.93 -12.38 5.40
C GLU A 15 -36.09 -12.96 6.56
N ALA A 16 -35.77 -12.02 7.47
CA ALA A 16 -35.74 -12.13 8.91
C ALA A 16 -34.77 -13.12 9.58
N PHE A 17 -33.78 -12.60 10.31
CA PHE A 17 -33.50 -13.04 11.69
C PHE A 17 -32.73 -11.97 12.49
N GLY A 18 -33.34 -11.52 13.60
CA GLY A 18 -32.62 -11.23 14.84
C GLY A 18 -32.14 -9.79 15.09
N ALA A 19 -33.02 -8.97 15.66
CA ALA A 19 -32.61 -7.86 16.51
C ALA A 19 -31.85 -8.40 17.74
N GLY A 20 -30.67 -7.86 18.02
CA GLY A 20 -29.85 -8.23 19.18
C GLY A 20 -28.80 -7.17 19.45
N GLY A 21 -29.21 -6.08 20.09
CA GLY A 21 -28.29 -5.10 20.68
C GLY A 21 -27.53 -5.75 21.83
N GLY A 22 -26.20 -5.65 21.79
CA GLY A 22 -25.31 -6.14 22.84
C GLY A 22 -24.03 -5.33 22.87
N THR A 23 -23.98 -4.33 23.73
CA THR A 23 -22.76 -3.65 24.17
C THR A 23 -21.90 -4.65 24.95
N GLN A 24 -20.74 -5.03 24.40
CA GLN A 24 -19.70 -5.71 25.18
C GLN A 24 -18.52 -4.77 25.38
N GLN A 25 -18.41 -4.23 26.60
CA GLN A 25 -17.15 -3.78 27.18
C GLN A 25 -16.33 -5.03 27.54
N GLY A 26 -15.23 -5.26 26.83
CA GLY A 26 -14.21 -6.26 27.17
C GLY A 26 -13.07 -5.64 27.96
N GLN A 27 -12.84 -6.14 29.17
CA GLN A 27 -11.78 -5.73 30.10
C GLN A 27 -10.39 -6.24 29.66
N LEU A 28 -9.41 -5.34 29.76
CA LEU A 28 -7.99 -5.46 30.13
C LEU A 28 -7.29 -6.82 29.88
N GLY A 29 -6.38 -6.84 28.90
CA GLY A 29 -5.26 -7.78 28.79
C GLY A 29 -3.94 -7.05 29.05
N GLU A 30 -3.05 -7.72 29.79
CA GLU A 30 -1.86 -7.21 30.46
C GLU A 30 -0.86 -6.43 29.58
N SER A 31 -0.29 -5.38 30.19
CA SER A 31 0.71 -4.49 29.62
C SER A 31 2.01 -5.23 29.30
N VAL A 32 2.29 -5.42 28.00
CA VAL A 32 3.59 -5.90 27.51
C VAL A 32 4.66 -4.83 27.76
N GLU A 33 5.70 -5.20 28.51
CA GLU A 33 6.82 -4.34 28.88
C GLU A 33 7.65 -3.92 27.64
N ARG A 34 7.66 -2.62 27.37
CA ARG A 34 8.40 -2.00 26.25
C ARG A 34 9.83 -1.70 26.67
N ARG A 35 10.83 -2.36 26.06
CA ARG A 35 12.24 -1.97 26.18
C ARG A 35 12.58 -0.93 25.12
N THR A 36 12.65 0.32 25.55
CA THR A 36 13.04 1.47 24.71
C THR A 36 14.47 1.89 25.01
N ASP A 37 15.40 1.62 24.09
CA ASP A 37 16.65 2.38 23.98
C ASP A 37 16.41 3.55 23.00
N ARG A 38 16.54 4.79 23.49
CA ARG A 38 16.09 6.04 22.84
C ARG A 38 16.95 6.49 21.65
N PHE A 39 16.32 6.89 20.53
CA PHE A 39 16.42 8.20 19.84
C PHE A 39 15.12 8.46 19.02
N PRO A 40 14.70 9.73 18.74
CA PRO A 40 13.28 10.13 18.83
C PRO A 40 12.46 10.22 17.52
N ARG A 41 11.16 9.93 17.70
CA ARG A 41 9.93 10.31 16.95
C ARG A 41 9.91 10.20 15.41
N GLN A 42 9.30 9.09 14.94
CA GLN A 42 8.25 9.15 13.93
C GLN A 42 7.12 8.20 14.37
N ALA A 43 5.89 8.71 14.41
CA ALA A 43 4.75 8.07 15.06
C ALA A 43 4.27 6.81 14.31
N GLU A 44 4.14 5.72 15.07
CA GLU A 44 3.21 4.58 14.96
C GLU A 44 2.83 4.06 13.56
N ILE A 45 3.76 3.38 12.88
CA ILE A 45 3.48 2.21 12.04
C ILE A 45 4.65 1.23 12.26
N PRO A 46 4.43 -0.08 12.54
CA PRO A 46 5.52 -1.02 12.72
C PRO A 46 6.11 -1.40 11.34
N PHE A 47 7.00 -0.58 10.82
CA PHE A 47 7.83 -0.92 9.67
C PHE A 47 9.29 -0.94 10.10
N ASP A 48 9.99 -2.03 9.81
CA ASP A 48 11.43 -2.12 10.03
C ASP A 48 12.12 -1.49 8.81
N VAL A 49 12.82 -0.37 9.04
CA VAL A 49 13.61 0.29 8.00
C VAL A 49 15.02 -0.29 8.03
N ILE A 50 15.43 -0.95 6.94
CA ILE A 50 16.77 -1.53 6.83
C ILE A 50 17.65 -0.59 6.02
N HIS A 51 18.62 0.04 6.68
CA HIS A 51 19.53 1.02 6.06
C HIS A 51 20.97 0.51 5.86
N SER A 52 21.30 -0.73 6.22
CA SER A 52 22.70 -1.19 6.32
C SER A 52 22.77 -2.72 6.52
N PRO A 53 23.93 -3.37 6.27
CA PRO A 53 24.18 -4.78 6.65
C PRO A 53 23.89 -5.11 8.13
N VAL A 54 23.77 -4.11 9.00
CA VAL A 54 23.27 -4.26 10.38
C VAL A 54 21.81 -4.74 10.43
N GLY A 55 21.02 -4.50 9.38
CA GLY A 55 19.59 -4.85 9.32
C GLY A 55 19.30 -6.32 9.01
N VAL A 56 20.29 -7.12 8.58
CA VAL A 56 20.08 -8.56 8.35
C VAL A 56 19.64 -9.28 9.64
N LYS A 57 20.16 -8.84 10.80
CA LYS A 57 19.73 -9.39 12.08
C LYS A 57 18.26 -9.09 12.39
N LEU A 58 17.72 -7.96 11.90
CA LEU A 58 16.31 -7.61 12.05
C LEU A 58 15.40 -8.53 11.23
N LEU A 59 15.92 -9.16 10.16
CA LEU A 59 15.17 -10.14 9.38
C LEU A 59 14.84 -11.40 10.20
N LEU A 60 15.59 -11.69 11.26
CA LEU A 60 15.31 -12.82 12.16
C LEU A 60 13.96 -12.66 12.87
N ASP A 61 13.51 -11.43 13.08
CA ASP A 61 12.21 -11.13 13.69
C ASP A 61 11.04 -11.29 12.69
N ARG A 62 11.34 -11.69 11.44
CA ARG A 62 10.39 -11.95 10.34
C ARG A 62 9.44 -10.76 10.12
N PRO A 63 10.00 -9.59 9.75
CA PRO A 63 9.20 -8.40 9.51
C PRO A 63 8.14 -8.67 8.45
N LYS A 64 6.98 -8.02 8.59
CA LYS A 64 5.92 -8.07 7.57
C LYS A 64 6.17 -7.10 6.43
N VAL A 65 6.87 -6.01 6.72
CA VAL A 65 7.21 -4.95 5.76
C VAL A 65 8.65 -4.53 6.00
N VAL A 66 9.41 -4.40 4.93
CA VAL A 66 10.76 -3.83 4.93
C VAL A 66 10.77 -2.59 4.04
N ALA A 67 11.18 -1.45 4.61
CA ALA A 67 11.36 -0.22 3.86
C ALA A 67 12.85 0.01 3.60
N LEU A 68 13.20 0.30 2.34
CA LEU A 68 14.56 0.55 1.88
C LEU A 68 14.63 1.94 1.24
N THR A 69 15.70 2.68 1.55
CA THR A 69 16.05 3.88 0.79
C THR A 69 17.10 3.51 -0.24
N HIS A 70 16.86 3.80 -1.52
CA HIS A 70 17.83 3.50 -2.57
C HIS A 70 19.01 4.48 -2.57
N CYS A 71 18.73 5.78 -2.41
CA CYS A 71 19.76 6.81 -2.32
C CYS A 71 19.41 7.82 -1.23
N SER A 72 20.33 8.01 -0.29
CA SER A 72 20.17 8.96 0.80
C SER A 72 20.20 10.40 0.28
N ASN A 73 19.18 11.20 0.62
CA ASN A 73 19.15 12.62 0.30
C ASN A 73 20.07 13.48 1.19
N VAL A 74 20.65 12.90 2.24
CA VAL A 74 21.57 13.61 3.15
C VAL A 74 23.02 13.31 2.77
N THR A 75 23.35 12.03 2.59
CA THR A 75 24.73 11.59 2.36
C THR A 75 25.04 11.34 0.89
N GLY A 76 24.03 11.20 0.03
CA GLY A 76 24.20 10.82 -1.37
C GLY A 76 24.61 9.35 -1.58
N VAL A 77 24.68 8.55 -0.51
CA VAL A 77 25.04 7.14 -0.59
C VAL A 77 23.93 6.37 -1.32
N VAL A 78 24.32 5.65 -2.38
CA VAL A 78 23.48 4.68 -3.07
C VAL A 78 23.66 3.32 -2.40
N HIS A 79 22.57 2.75 -1.92
CA HIS A 79 22.58 1.46 -1.24
C HIS A 79 22.55 0.31 -2.26
N PRO A 80 23.24 -0.82 -1.97
CA PRO A 80 23.23 -2.03 -2.80
C PRO A 80 21.87 -2.75 -2.67
N VAL A 81 20.83 -2.20 -3.30
CA VAL A 81 19.45 -2.64 -3.07
C VAL A 81 19.16 -3.99 -3.73
N GLU A 82 19.83 -4.35 -4.83
CA GLU A 82 19.70 -5.69 -5.41
C GLU A 82 20.08 -6.77 -4.39
N GLU A 83 21.26 -6.62 -3.77
CA GLU A 83 21.76 -7.58 -2.78
C GLU A 83 20.87 -7.62 -1.54
N LEU A 84 20.47 -6.45 -1.04
CA LEU A 84 19.59 -6.36 0.13
C LEU A 84 18.23 -7.03 -0.13
N ILE A 85 17.65 -6.83 -1.32
CA ILE A 85 16.37 -7.45 -1.68
C ILE A 85 16.52 -8.97 -1.75
N ALA A 86 17.59 -9.46 -2.37
CA ALA A 86 17.87 -10.89 -2.44
C ALA A 86 18.00 -11.51 -1.02
N GLU A 87 18.71 -10.84 -0.11
CA GLU A 87 18.84 -11.26 1.29
C GLU A 87 17.49 -11.27 2.03
N ILE A 88 16.67 -10.23 1.85
CA ILE A 88 15.32 -10.14 2.44
C ILE A 88 14.46 -11.30 1.96
N ARG A 89 14.40 -11.52 0.64
CA ARG A 89 13.61 -12.60 0.03
C ARG A 89 14.09 -13.98 0.47
N ALA A 90 15.38 -14.17 0.69
CA ALA A 90 15.93 -15.43 1.21
C ALA A 90 15.58 -15.66 2.69
N ALA A 91 15.37 -14.60 3.47
CA ALA A 91 15.13 -14.68 4.90
C ALA A 91 13.63 -14.71 5.26
N CYS A 92 12.78 -13.96 4.54
CA CYS A 92 11.35 -13.84 4.85
C CYS A 92 10.48 -13.36 3.66
N ASP A 93 9.17 -13.54 3.80
CA ASP A 93 8.16 -13.09 2.82
C ASP A 93 7.69 -11.64 3.08
N ALA A 94 8.60 -10.76 3.52
CA ALA A 94 8.25 -9.37 3.82
C ALA A 94 7.85 -8.62 2.54
N THR A 95 6.88 -7.70 2.66
CA THR A 95 6.60 -6.73 1.60
C THR A 95 7.71 -5.68 1.54
N ILE A 96 8.33 -5.50 0.38
CA ILE A 96 9.47 -4.60 0.18
C ILE A 96 9.00 -3.27 -0.43
N VAL A 97 9.22 -2.17 0.29
CA VAL A 97 8.92 -0.81 -0.14
C VAL A 97 10.22 -0.05 -0.40
N LEU A 98 10.42 0.41 -1.63
CA LEU A 98 11.61 1.16 -2.03
C LEU A 98 11.33 2.67 -2.16
N ASP A 99 12.03 3.49 -1.39
CA ASP A 99 12.15 4.92 -1.65
C ASP A 99 13.23 5.17 -2.72
N ALA A 100 12.76 5.54 -3.91
CA ALA A 100 13.59 5.85 -5.06
C ALA A 100 13.63 7.36 -5.37
N ALA A 101 13.15 8.22 -4.46
CA ALA A 101 12.93 9.64 -4.74
C ALA A 101 14.21 10.39 -5.16
N GLN A 102 15.37 9.99 -4.64
CA GLN A 102 16.67 10.58 -5.03
C GLN A 102 17.38 9.83 -6.14
N SER A 103 17.22 8.51 -6.22
CA SER A 103 17.92 7.71 -7.22
C SER A 103 17.28 7.85 -8.60
N LEU A 104 15.95 7.81 -8.69
CA LEU A 104 15.23 7.77 -9.98
C LEU A 104 15.51 8.98 -10.92
N PRO A 105 15.74 10.21 -10.43
CA PRO A 105 16.19 11.32 -11.28
C PRO A 105 17.58 11.12 -11.93
N HIS A 106 18.44 10.29 -11.32
CA HIS A 106 19.86 10.18 -11.68
C HIS A 106 20.24 8.84 -12.30
N GLN A 107 19.45 7.78 -12.10
CA GLN A 107 19.69 6.46 -12.65
C GLN A 107 18.39 5.78 -13.07
N ARG A 108 18.49 4.91 -14.08
CA ARG A 108 17.38 4.05 -14.49
C ARG A 108 17.19 2.94 -13.47
N ILE A 109 15.94 2.68 -13.11
CA ILE A 109 15.58 1.62 -12.16
C ILE A 109 14.56 0.71 -12.85
N SER A 110 14.89 -0.57 -12.94
CA SER A 110 14.00 -1.60 -13.48
C SER A 110 13.30 -2.29 -12.31
N VAL A 111 12.05 -1.93 -12.04
CA VAL A 111 11.25 -2.54 -10.96
C VAL A 111 11.00 -4.03 -11.17
N ARG A 112 11.09 -4.52 -12.42
CA ARG A 112 10.99 -5.95 -12.72
C ARG A 112 12.25 -6.71 -12.34
N GLU A 113 13.42 -6.10 -12.50
CA GLU A 113 14.70 -6.72 -12.15
C GLU A 113 14.96 -6.65 -10.65
N LEU A 114 14.57 -5.55 -9.98
CA LEU A 114 14.76 -5.39 -8.55
C LEU A 114 13.85 -6.27 -7.68
N ASP A 115 12.80 -6.87 -8.22
CA ASP A 115 11.83 -7.68 -7.46
C ASP A 115 11.16 -6.94 -6.27
N VAL A 116 11.08 -5.60 -6.31
CA VAL A 116 10.38 -4.82 -5.27
C VAL A 116 8.85 -4.99 -5.33
N ASP A 117 8.19 -4.81 -4.18
CA ASP A 117 6.73 -4.89 -4.09
C ASP A 117 6.07 -3.53 -4.34
N PHE A 118 6.67 -2.48 -3.77
CA PHE A 118 6.29 -1.08 -3.95
C PHE A 118 7.51 -0.21 -4.19
N MET A 119 7.35 0.86 -4.97
CA MET A 119 8.38 1.89 -5.14
C MET A 119 7.73 3.27 -5.20
N ALA A 120 8.25 4.22 -4.42
CA ALA A 120 7.75 5.58 -4.36
C ALA A 120 8.79 6.60 -4.82
N PHE A 121 8.34 7.67 -5.49
CA PHE A 121 9.17 8.81 -5.85
C PHE A 121 8.35 10.09 -6.05
N SER A 122 9.04 11.23 -6.08
CA SER A 122 8.43 12.56 -6.21
C SER A 122 8.81 13.22 -7.55
N MET A 123 7.83 13.74 -8.28
CA MET A 123 8.06 14.33 -9.61
C MET A 123 8.89 15.61 -9.55
N HIS A 124 8.77 16.41 -8.50
CA HIS A 124 9.55 17.66 -8.35
C HIS A 124 11.05 17.43 -8.19
N LYS A 125 11.49 16.20 -7.88
CA LYS A 125 12.92 15.82 -7.92
C LYS A 125 13.39 15.43 -9.32
N MET A 126 12.47 15.27 -10.27
CA MET A 126 12.70 14.91 -11.67
C MET A 126 12.33 16.06 -12.62
N LEU A 127 12.49 17.32 -12.19
CA LEU A 127 12.09 18.52 -12.94
C LEU A 127 10.60 18.59 -13.30
N GLY A 128 9.77 17.79 -12.62
CA GLY A 128 8.31 17.81 -12.75
C GLY A 128 7.63 18.79 -11.80
N PRO A 129 6.28 18.85 -11.83
CA PRO A 129 5.52 19.74 -10.97
C PRO A 129 5.64 19.37 -9.48
N THR A 130 5.46 20.38 -8.62
CA THR A 130 5.31 20.18 -7.17
C THR A 130 3.95 19.55 -6.85
N GLY A 131 3.86 18.86 -5.71
CA GLY A 131 2.62 18.20 -5.28
C GLY A 131 2.26 16.90 -6.02
N VAL A 132 3.09 16.45 -6.98
CA VAL A 132 2.89 15.19 -7.70
C VAL A 132 3.96 14.17 -7.31
N GLY A 133 3.51 12.96 -7.00
CA GLY A 133 4.35 11.79 -6.74
C GLY A 133 3.78 10.57 -7.45
N CYS A 134 4.54 9.48 -7.43
CA CYS A 134 4.15 8.22 -8.02
C CYS A 134 4.40 7.09 -7.02
N LEU A 135 3.44 6.18 -6.95
CA LEU A 135 3.57 4.90 -6.27
C LEU A 135 3.43 3.80 -7.33
N PHE A 136 4.53 3.10 -7.59
CA PHE A 136 4.49 1.81 -8.24
C PHE A 136 4.15 0.75 -7.20
N GLY A 137 3.38 -0.26 -7.61
CA GLY A 137 3.17 -1.47 -6.84
C GLY A 137 2.80 -2.63 -7.74
N ARG A 138 3.03 -3.86 -7.26
CA ARG A 138 2.52 -5.07 -7.94
C ARG A 138 1.00 -5.05 -8.00
N SER A 139 0.42 -5.61 -9.06
CA SER A 139 -1.01 -5.46 -9.36
C SER A 139 -1.88 -6.11 -8.27
N GLU A 140 -1.50 -7.30 -7.85
CA GLU A 140 -2.12 -8.07 -6.77
C GLU A 140 -2.05 -7.37 -5.43
N LEU A 141 -0.93 -6.70 -5.13
CA LEU A 141 -0.75 -5.96 -3.88
C LEU A 141 -1.55 -4.65 -3.91
N LEU A 142 -1.52 -3.90 -5.00
CA LEU A 142 -2.35 -2.70 -5.19
C LEU A 142 -3.84 -3.01 -5.09
N ALA A 143 -4.29 -4.15 -5.64
CA ALA A 143 -5.68 -4.58 -5.55
C ALA A 143 -6.09 -4.88 -4.09
N ALA A 144 -5.18 -5.48 -3.31
CA ALA A 144 -5.38 -5.81 -1.90
C ALA A 144 -5.30 -4.59 -0.96
N LEU A 145 -4.70 -3.48 -1.39
CA LEU A 145 -4.64 -2.27 -0.57
C LEU A 145 -6.05 -1.74 -0.27
N ARG A 146 -6.24 -1.31 0.98
CA ARG A 146 -7.38 -0.48 1.35
C ARG A 146 -7.07 0.96 0.95
N PRO A 147 -8.02 1.69 0.33
CA PRO A 147 -7.83 3.10 0.02
C PRO A 147 -7.51 3.90 1.29
N LEU A 148 -6.50 4.75 1.22
CA LEU A 148 -6.12 5.61 2.35
C LEU A 148 -7.19 6.68 2.64
N THR A 149 -7.76 7.22 1.57
CA THR A 149 -8.83 8.21 1.63
C THR A 149 -9.95 7.76 0.71
N VAL A 150 -11.19 7.81 1.18
CA VAL A 150 -12.39 7.44 0.41
C VAL A 150 -13.09 8.69 -0.11
N GLY A 151 -13.44 8.73 -1.40
CA GLY A 151 -14.16 9.85 -1.98
C GLY A 151 -14.36 9.79 -3.49
N GLY A 152 -14.69 10.94 -4.09
CA GLY A 152 -14.90 11.05 -5.53
C GLY A 152 -13.68 10.60 -6.34
N GLY A 153 -13.94 9.93 -7.46
CA GLY A 153 -12.94 9.49 -8.43
C GLY A 153 -12.41 8.06 -8.23
N MET A 154 -12.40 7.56 -7.00
CA MET A 154 -12.06 6.17 -6.70
C MET A 154 -13.28 5.25 -6.57
N VAL A 155 -14.45 5.79 -6.23
CA VAL A 155 -15.69 5.04 -6.06
C VAL A 155 -16.34 4.83 -7.43
N ASP A 156 -16.78 3.60 -7.68
CA ASP A 156 -17.55 3.22 -8.87
C ASP A 156 -19.04 3.44 -8.62
N TRP A 157 -19.52 3.01 -7.45
CA TRP A 157 -20.92 3.17 -7.04
C TRP A 157 -21.04 3.41 -5.53
N VAL A 158 -22.04 4.17 -5.10
CA VAL A 158 -22.31 4.46 -3.69
C VAL A 158 -23.80 4.67 -3.44
N ASP A 159 -24.29 4.17 -2.32
CA ASP A 159 -25.60 4.46 -1.76
C ASP A 159 -25.50 4.77 -0.26
N LEU A 160 -26.62 4.68 0.46
CA LEU A 160 -26.67 4.93 1.90
C LEU A 160 -26.08 3.77 2.72
N ASP A 161 -25.99 2.56 2.15
CA ASP A 161 -25.60 1.34 2.84
C ASP A 161 -24.13 0.95 2.56
N GLY A 162 -23.54 1.44 1.46
CA GLY A 162 -22.13 1.20 1.16
C GLY A 162 -21.64 1.76 -0.17
N SER A 163 -20.43 1.34 -0.55
CA SER A 163 -19.78 1.75 -1.79
C SER A 163 -18.99 0.61 -2.44
N VAL A 164 -18.88 0.66 -3.77
CA VAL A 164 -18.04 -0.21 -4.59
C VAL A 164 -16.86 0.60 -5.11
N ASP A 165 -15.64 0.12 -4.87
CA ASP A 165 -14.42 0.75 -5.37
C ASP A 165 -14.22 0.46 -6.87
N ARG A 166 -13.61 1.41 -7.59
CA ARG A 166 -13.12 1.18 -8.96
C ARG A 166 -11.96 0.17 -8.96
N ARG A 167 -11.56 -0.25 -10.15
CA ARG A 167 -10.34 -1.06 -10.34
C ARG A 167 -9.08 -0.22 -10.16
N ILE A 168 -7.94 -0.87 -9.92
CA ILE A 168 -6.63 -0.24 -9.97
C ILE A 168 -6.40 0.40 -11.35
N PRO A 169 -5.73 1.56 -11.44
CA PRO A 169 -5.13 2.32 -10.34
C PRO A 169 -6.12 3.26 -9.61
N PHE A 170 -7.33 3.47 -10.13
CA PHE A 170 -8.26 4.50 -9.65
C PHE A 170 -8.72 4.28 -8.20
N LYS A 171 -8.85 3.02 -7.75
CA LYS A 171 -9.11 2.68 -6.34
C LYS A 171 -8.17 3.39 -5.36
N CYS A 172 -6.91 3.56 -5.75
CA CYS A 172 -5.85 4.08 -4.90
C CYS A 172 -5.77 5.61 -4.91
N TRP A 173 -6.65 6.29 -5.66
CA TRP A 173 -6.56 7.73 -5.86
C TRP A 173 -7.92 8.42 -5.71
N MET A 174 -8.07 9.16 -4.63
CA MET A 174 -9.18 10.09 -4.45
C MET A 174 -8.86 11.40 -5.18
N GLY A 175 -9.79 11.87 -6.03
CA GLY A 175 -9.68 13.16 -6.69
C GLY A 175 -10.41 13.23 -8.04
N PRO A 176 -10.43 14.42 -8.67
CA PRO A 176 -11.03 14.59 -9.98
C PRO A 176 -10.28 13.76 -11.03
N VAL A 177 -10.91 12.71 -11.55
CA VAL A 177 -10.29 11.89 -12.59
C VAL A 177 -10.35 12.67 -13.92
N ALA A 178 -9.20 12.97 -14.49
CA ALA A 178 -9.11 13.58 -15.82
C ALA A 178 -9.54 12.55 -16.87
N GLY A 179 -10.85 12.48 -17.13
CA GLY A 179 -11.45 11.55 -18.09
C GLY A 179 -12.91 11.31 -17.75
N GLY A 180 -13.81 11.88 -18.55
CA GLY A 180 -15.25 11.71 -18.39
C GLY A 180 -15.66 10.24 -18.44
N ALA A 181 -16.70 9.92 -17.66
CA ALA A 181 -17.44 8.68 -17.81
C ALA A 181 -17.74 8.46 -19.30
N ARG A 182 -17.32 7.31 -19.83
CA ARG A 182 -17.84 6.75 -21.07
C ARG A 182 -18.61 5.51 -20.72
#